data_AF-A0A9N8WFS5-F1
#
_entry.id   AF-A0A9N8WFS5-F1
#
_cell.length_a   1.000
_cell.length_b   1.000
_cell.length_c   1.000
_cell.angle_alpha   90.00
_cell.angle_beta   90.00
_cell.angle_gamma   90.00
#
_symmetry.space_group_name_H-M   'P 1'
#
loop_
_entity.id
_entity.type
_entity.pdbx_description
1 polymer ?
#
loop_
_entity_poly.entity_id
_entity_poly.type
_entity_poly.pdbx_seq_one_letter_code
_entity_poly.pdbx_strand_id
1 'polypeptide(L)'
;MTLRPPKSSYNQASEKVWFSYVPNASKFQHGLLGINDSYVAGNLHLQFPENEPLKAKRIEVSITGTEYVHWTEQVVENAYNSSTKSYEVRTRTIHYIHEHQILNRSLLLWQNKEFYQKITNIKFPFKLPLPNNLPPSMNLSDGIGQINYEVNAKIKRKRNFWKFKGSKKSVKCMCSITRYRSMPVPAPTRWTEWDDPKAIKRGLGYDITVDYNTFGPGNPIIINFAFKFFKVLKLKEVFAGLKEYHIFKASGNTKFIKGYVLERKILDDQISSNLNARNEWWYNLKIEVPENKVGWTTDRHNIKVYHKIKVKVRFGYLGPKNINLEKLVNIENIIKE
;
A
#
# COMPACT_ATOMS: atom_id res chain seq x y z
N MET A 1 -10.39 -25.21 16.08
CA MET A 1 -9.05 -25.58 15.56
C MET A 1 -8.15 -24.35 15.57
N THR A 2 -6.92 -24.41 16.09
CA THR A 2 -5.98 -23.27 16.04
C THR A 2 -5.10 -23.35 14.81
N LEU A 3 -5.25 -22.40 13.91
CA LEU A 3 -4.45 -22.32 12.68
C LEU A 3 -3.08 -21.69 12.95
N ARG A 4 -2.05 -22.25 12.32
CA ARG A 4 -0.67 -21.76 12.38
C ARG A 4 -0.38 -20.93 11.11
N PRO A 5 0.33 -19.79 11.19
CA PRO A 5 0.87 -19.12 10.01
C PRO A 5 1.74 -20.09 9.19
N PRO A 6 1.72 -19.99 7.86
CA PRO A 6 2.57 -20.81 7.01
C PRO A 6 4.05 -20.50 7.26
N LYS A 7 4.94 -21.47 6.95
CA LYS A 7 6.39 -21.31 7.17
C LYS A 7 6.95 -20.09 6.41
N SER A 8 6.42 -19.77 5.24
CA SER A 8 6.80 -18.60 4.43
C SER A 8 6.55 -17.26 5.12
N SER A 9 5.65 -17.20 6.12
CA SER A 9 5.42 -15.98 6.90
C SER A 9 6.48 -15.76 7.98
N TYR A 10 7.45 -16.66 8.18
CA TYR A 10 8.46 -16.51 9.21
C TYR A 10 9.79 -16.00 8.64
N ASN A 11 10.15 -14.77 9.00
CA ASN A 11 11.49 -14.22 8.74
C ASN A 11 12.55 -14.86 9.66
N GLN A 12 12.11 -15.39 10.81
CA GLN A 12 12.95 -16.20 11.68
C GLN A 12 12.11 -17.31 12.32
N ALA A 13 12.22 -18.52 11.78
CA ALA A 13 11.43 -19.67 12.20
C ALA A 13 12.08 -20.46 13.34
N SER A 14 11.27 -21.25 14.03
CA SER A 14 11.73 -22.25 14.99
C SER A 14 10.71 -23.37 15.09
N GLU A 15 11.19 -24.61 15.17
CA GLU A 15 10.32 -25.78 15.36
C GLU A 15 9.78 -25.88 16.77
N LYS A 16 10.57 -25.47 17.78
CA LYS A 16 10.22 -25.53 19.21
C LYS A 16 9.53 -24.27 19.74
N VAL A 17 9.44 -23.21 18.91
CA VAL A 17 8.85 -21.92 19.30
C VAL A 17 8.16 -21.32 18.09
N TRP A 18 6.85 -21.09 18.16
CA TRP A 18 6.09 -20.55 17.03
C TRP A 18 4.84 -19.82 17.47
N PHE A 19 4.25 -19.07 16.55
CA PHE A 19 2.99 -18.40 16.75
C PHE A 19 1.83 -19.20 16.17
N SER A 20 0.65 -19.07 16.76
CA SER A 20 -0.62 -19.43 16.13
C SER A 20 -1.60 -18.27 16.24
N TYR A 21 -2.62 -18.29 15.40
CA TYR A 21 -3.75 -17.38 15.54
C TYR A 21 -4.58 -17.74 16.78
N VAL A 22 -5.48 -16.84 17.18
CA VAL A 22 -6.55 -17.18 18.13
C VAL A 22 -7.52 -18.19 17.49
N PRO A 23 -8.28 -18.96 18.29
CA PRO A 23 -9.26 -19.89 17.75
C PRO A 23 -10.20 -19.24 16.74
N ASN A 24 -10.49 -19.94 15.65
CA ASN A 24 -11.38 -19.49 14.55
C ASN A 24 -10.90 -18.25 13.77
N ALA A 25 -9.65 -17.83 13.96
CA ALA A 25 -9.03 -16.78 13.16
C ALA A 25 -7.97 -17.32 12.19
N SER A 26 -7.77 -16.59 11.10
CA SER A 26 -6.77 -16.87 10.05
C SER A 26 -5.66 -15.81 9.96
N LYS A 27 -5.72 -14.78 10.80
CA LYS A 27 -4.77 -13.66 10.86
C LYS A 27 -4.60 -13.18 12.30
N PHE A 28 -3.54 -12.41 12.55
CA PHE A 28 -3.28 -11.83 13.88
C PHE A 28 -4.06 -10.54 14.16
N GLN A 29 -4.38 -9.75 13.12
CA GLN A 29 -5.15 -8.53 13.30
C GLN A 29 -6.63 -8.84 13.59
N HIS A 30 -7.15 -8.22 14.63
CA HIS A 30 -8.56 -8.19 14.99
C HIS A 30 -9.04 -6.75 15.08
N GLY A 31 -10.32 -6.54 14.76
CA GLY A 31 -10.89 -5.19 14.63
C GLY A 31 -10.57 -4.55 13.28
N LEU A 32 -11.26 -3.44 13.02
CA LEU A 32 -11.22 -2.66 11.80
C LEU A 32 -10.40 -1.40 12.06
N LEU A 33 -9.07 -1.52 11.90
CA LEU A 33 -8.15 -0.41 12.06
C LEU A 33 -8.60 0.77 11.18
N GLY A 34 -8.80 1.95 11.76
CA GLY A 34 -9.30 3.14 11.07
C GLY A 34 -10.79 3.43 11.33
N ILE A 35 -11.56 2.44 11.79
CA ILE A 35 -12.99 2.55 12.13
C ILE A 35 -13.23 2.32 13.61
N ASN A 36 -12.68 1.24 14.17
CA ASN A 36 -12.82 0.90 15.59
C ASN A 36 -11.48 0.41 16.18
N ASP A 37 -11.51 0.09 17.48
CA ASP A 37 -10.34 -0.43 18.17
C ASP A 37 -9.81 -1.71 17.51
N SER A 38 -8.54 -1.67 17.17
CA SER A 38 -7.84 -2.76 16.49
C SER A 38 -6.66 -3.23 17.32
N TYR A 39 -6.37 -4.53 17.23
CA TYR A 39 -5.30 -5.15 18.00
C TYR A 39 -4.72 -6.36 17.28
N VAL A 40 -3.50 -6.74 17.65
CA VAL A 40 -2.84 -7.98 17.25
C VAL A 40 -2.99 -8.98 18.37
N ALA A 41 -3.55 -10.15 18.11
CA ALA A 41 -3.66 -11.23 19.08
C ALA A 41 -3.30 -12.58 18.50
N GLY A 42 -2.85 -13.48 19.37
CA GLY A 42 -2.46 -14.82 19.00
C GLY A 42 -1.95 -15.59 20.20
N ASN A 43 -1.24 -16.68 19.91
CA ASN A 43 -0.62 -17.50 20.94
C ASN A 43 0.84 -17.76 20.57
N LEU A 44 1.74 -17.66 21.55
CA LEU A 44 3.12 -18.11 21.45
C LEU A 44 3.24 -19.49 22.09
N HIS A 45 3.67 -20.47 21.30
CA HIS A 45 3.88 -21.85 21.74
C HIS A 45 5.37 -22.08 21.98
N LEU A 46 5.70 -22.71 23.10
CA LEU A 46 7.03 -23.21 23.41
C LEU A 46 6.89 -24.71 23.69
N GLN A 47 7.49 -25.53 22.84
CA GLN A 47 7.50 -26.99 22.98
C GLN A 47 8.92 -27.52 23.09
N PHE A 48 9.33 -27.78 24.32
CA PHE A 48 10.60 -28.37 24.70
C PHE A 48 10.32 -29.64 25.51
N PRO A 49 11.00 -30.75 25.20
CA PRO A 49 10.83 -31.99 25.95
C PRO A 49 11.42 -31.84 27.37
N GLU A 50 10.92 -32.63 28.33
CA GLU A 50 11.32 -32.52 29.74
C GLU A 50 12.82 -32.79 29.97
N ASN A 51 13.42 -33.63 29.14
CA ASN A 51 14.85 -33.94 29.16
C ASN A 51 15.72 -32.82 28.54
N GLU A 52 15.16 -31.96 27.69
CA GLU A 52 15.85 -30.80 27.11
C GLU A 52 15.03 -29.50 27.24
N PRO A 53 14.74 -29.05 28.48
CA PRO A 53 13.89 -27.90 28.71
C PRO A 53 14.60 -26.60 28.33
N LEU A 54 13.84 -25.61 27.93
CA LEU A 54 14.34 -24.27 27.73
C LEU A 54 14.60 -23.60 29.08
N LYS A 55 15.86 -23.30 29.39
CA LYS A 55 16.22 -22.49 30.56
C LYS A 55 16.07 -21.00 30.23
N ALA A 56 14.94 -20.39 30.55
CA ALA A 56 14.61 -19.00 30.24
C ALA A 56 14.52 -18.12 31.49
N LYS A 57 14.72 -16.81 31.31
CA LYS A 57 14.56 -15.78 32.37
C LYS A 57 13.51 -14.72 32.00
N ARG A 58 13.25 -14.53 30.71
CA ARG A 58 12.27 -13.57 30.21
C ARG A 58 11.73 -14.00 28.84
N ILE A 59 10.42 -13.88 28.65
CA ILE A 59 9.72 -14.07 27.38
C ILE A 59 8.87 -12.82 27.14
N GLU A 60 9.07 -12.21 25.99
CA GLU A 60 8.37 -11.02 25.55
C GLU A 60 7.89 -11.21 24.11
N VAL A 61 6.71 -10.70 23.80
CA VAL A 61 6.22 -10.59 22.43
C VAL A 61 6.10 -9.11 22.08
N SER A 62 6.54 -8.75 20.88
CA SER A 62 6.42 -7.39 20.36
C SER A 62 5.80 -7.40 18.97
N ILE A 63 5.07 -6.34 18.64
CA ILE A 63 4.69 -5.99 17.27
C ILE A 63 5.60 -4.85 16.83
N THR A 64 6.26 -5.03 15.69
CA THR A 64 7.08 -4.01 15.05
C THR A 64 6.55 -3.71 13.67
N GLY A 65 6.50 -2.44 13.30
CA GLY A 65 6.13 -1.97 11.97
C GLY A 65 7.26 -1.15 11.39
N THR A 66 7.56 -1.39 10.13
CA THR A 66 8.69 -0.78 9.43
C THR A 66 8.25 -0.30 8.05
N GLU A 67 8.62 0.94 7.74
CA GLU A 67 8.64 1.50 6.40
C GLU A 67 10.04 1.29 5.83
N TYR A 68 10.14 0.60 4.70
CA TYR A 68 11.39 0.23 4.06
C TYR A 68 11.36 0.68 2.59
N VAL A 69 12.45 1.30 2.16
CA VAL A 69 12.63 1.71 0.77
C VAL A 69 13.98 1.21 0.28
N HIS A 70 14.00 0.56 -0.88
CA HIS A 70 15.22 0.10 -1.52
C HIS A 70 15.10 0.14 -3.04
N TRP A 71 16.06 0.79 -3.71
CA TRP A 71 16.28 0.57 -5.13
C TRP A 71 17.76 0.60 -5.47
N THR A 72 18.08 0.09 -6.66
CA THR A 72 19.43 0.13 -7.22
C THR A 72 19.46 0.92 -8.53
N GLU A 73 20.61 1.54 -8.80
CA GLU A 73 20.91 2.19 -10.09
C GLU A 73 22.29 1.71 -10.56
N GLN A 74 22.42 1.47 -11.87
CA GLN A 74 23.72 1.19 -12.48
C GLN A 74 24.30 2.49 -13.01
N VAL A 75 25.51 2.82 -12.55
CA VAL A 75 26.26 3.98 -13.03
C VAL A 75 27.45 3.48 -13.81
N VAL A 76 27.58 3.99 -15.04
CA VAL A 76 28.72 3.74 -15.91
C VAL A 76 29.68 4.91 -15.78
N GLU A 77 30.93 4.62 -15.43
CA GLU A 77 31.98 5.62 -15.27
C GLU A 77 33.22 5.23 -16.07
N ASN A 78 33.87 6.22 -16.66
CA ASN A 78 35.18 6.04 -17.27
C ASN A 78 36.23 6.21 -16.19
N ALA A 79 36.85 5.11 -15.78
CA ALA A 79 37.93 5.12 -14.81
C ALA A 79 39.27 5.12 -15.56
N TYR A 80 40.13 6.10 -15.27
CA TYR A 80 41.50 6.10 -15.79
C TYR A 80 42.31 5.03 -15.06
N ASN A 81 42.81 4.05 -15.81
CA ASN A 81 43.72 3.04 -15.31
C ASN A 81 45.16 3.55 -15.49
N SER A 82 45.79 3.93 -14.38
CA SER A 82 47.16 4.45 -14.38
C SER A 82 48.20 3.42 -14.80
N SER A 83 47.92 2.12 -14.64
CA SER A 83 48.82 1.03 -15.03
C SER A 83 48.83 0.79 -16.53
N THR A 84 47.67 0.92 -17.19
CA THR A 84 47.54 0.74 -18.65
C THR A 84 47.51 2.05 -19.44
N LYS A 85 47.52 3.20 -18.74
CA LYS A 85 47.35 4.56 -19.29
C LYS A 85 46.14 4.70 -20.21
N SER A 86 45.07 3.94 -19.94
CA SER A 86 43.84 3.92 -20.74
C SER A 86 42.60 4.20 -19.88
N TYR A 87 41.52 4.61 -20.53
CA TYR A 87 40.20 4.70 -19.89
C TYR A 87 39.50 3.35 -20.02
N GLU A 88 39.06 2.81 -18.89
CA GLU A 88 38.22 1.62 -18.83
C GLU A 88 36.81 2.02 -18.44
N VAL A 89 35.82 1.43 -19.11
CA VAL A 89 34.41 1.57 -18.74
C VAL A 89 34.17 0.65 -17.54
N ARG A 90 33.82 1.23 -16.39
CA ARG A 90 33.41 0.50 -15.19
C ARG A 90 31.95 0.74 -14.91
N THR A 91 31.27 -0.32 -14.49
CA THR A 91 29.87 -0.25 -14.05
C THR A 91 29.83 -0.49 -12.56
N ARG A 92 29.22 0.44 -11.80
CA ARG A 92 28.97 0.30 -10.36
C ARG A 92 27.49 0.34 -10.07
N THR A 93 27.04 -0.53 -9.16
CA THR A 93 25.67 -0.52 -8.64
C THR A 93 25.59 0.33 -7.38
N ILE A 94 24.76 1.37 -7.41
CA ILE A 94 24.47 2.19 -6.23
C ILE A 94 23.20 1.65 -5.57
N HIS A 95 23.24 1.44 -4.25
CA HIS A 95 22.10 1.02 -3.45
C HIS A 95 21.57 2.21 -2.66
N TYR A 96 20.31 2.56 -2.89
CA TYR A 96 19.60 3.55 -2.10
C TYR A 96 18.69 2.80 -1.15
N ILE A 97 18.98 2.85 0.15
CA ILE A 97 18.26 2.09 1.17
C ILE A 97 17.90 3.02 2.31
N HIS A 98 16.66 2.96 2.77
CA HIS A 98 16.25 3.61 4.01
C HIS A 98 15.21 2.77 4.74
N GLU A 99 15.33 2.72 6.06
CA GLU A 99 14.40 2.02 6.95
C GLU A 99 13.92 2.99 8.05
N HIS A 100 12.61 3.00 8.32
CA HIS A 100 12.02 3.79 9.38
C HIS A 100 11.02 2.96 10.19
N GLN A 101 11.25 2.85 11.50
CA GLN A 101 10.35 2.13 12.39
C GLN A 101 9.12 3.00 12.70
N ILE A 102 7.93 2.53 12.30
CA ILE A 102 6.65 3.22 12.49
C ILE A 102 5.83 2.66 13.65
N LEU A 103 6.19 1.48 14.17
CA LEU A 103 5.56 0.86 15.33
C LEU A 103 6.57 0.02 16.10
N ASN A 104 6.54 0.12 17.42
CA ASN A 104 7.24 -0.78 18.32
C ASN A 104 6.49 -0.86 19.64
N ARG A 105 5.77 -1.96 19.87
CA ARG A 105 5.04 -2.22 21.11
C ARG A 105 5.41 -3.60 21.60
N SER A 106 5.61 -3.75 22.90
CA SER A 106 5.93 -5.04 23.50
C SER A 106 5.05 -5.36 24.70
N LEU A 107 4.89 -6.65 24.95
CA LEU A 107 4.17 -7.24 26.05
C LEU A 107 5.08 -8.29 26.70
N LEU A 108 5.37 -8.07 27.98
CA LEU A 108 6.04 -9.06 28.80
C LEU A 108 5.05 -10.19 29.11
N LEU A 109 5.33 -11.39 28.60
CA LEU A 109 4.47 -12.56 28.83
C LEU A 109 4.88 -13.32 30.10
N TRP A 110 6.19 -13.37 30.35
CA TRP A 110 6.73 -14.10 31.48
C TRP A 110 8.12 -13.61 31.86
N GLN A 111 8.40 -13.55 33.16
CA GLN A 111 9.70 -13.19 33.71
C GLN A 111 9.97 -13.90 35.02
N ASN A 112 11.21 -14.32 35.22
CA ASN A 112 11.77 -14.61 36.54
C ASN A 112 12.92 -13.62 36.82
N LYS A 113 12.92 -12.98 37.99
CA LYS A 113 13.91 -11.94 38.34
C LYS A 113 15.24 -12.52 38.79
N GLU A 114 15.24 -13.71 39.38
CA GLU A 114 16.40 -14.24 40.09
C GLU A 114 17.14 -15.25 39.21
N PHE A 115 16.49 -16.34 38.83
CA PHE A 115 17.14 -17.49 38.19
C PHE A 115 16.53 -17.86 36.83
N TYR A 116 17.23 -18.70 36.07
CA TYR A 116 16.68 -19.32 34.86
C TYR A 116 15.76 -20.48 35.24
N GLN A 117 14.49 -20.41 34.83
CA GLN A 117 13.55 -21.51 35.01
C GLN A 117 13.50 -22.42 33.78
N LYS A 118 13.21 -23.69 34.03
CA LYS A 118 12.96 -24.70 32.99
C LYS A 118 11.56 -24.48 32.43
N ILE A 119 11.46 -24.31 31.12
CA ILE A 119 10.21 -24.23 30.36
C ILE A 119 10.17 -25.42 29.40
N THR A 120 9.12 -26.22 29.49
CA THR A 120 8.91 -27.41 28.66
C THR A 120 7.83 -27.12 27.63
N ASN A 121 6.57 -27.35 27.97
CA ASN A 121 5.42 -27.16 27.10
C ASN A 121 4.50 -26.07 27.68
N ILE A 122 4.56 -24.87 27.10
CA ILE A 122 3.73 -23.76 27.54
C ILE A 122 3.21 -22.97 26.35
N LYS A 123 2.01 -22.44 26.53
CA LYS A 123 1.30 -21.59 25.58
C LYS A 123 0.99 -20.26 26.26
N PHE A 124 1.45 -19.17 25.67
CA PHE A 124 1.14 -17.82 26.14
C PHE A 124 0.19 -17.12 25.16
N PRO A 125 -1.05 -16.80 25.56
CA PRO A 125 -1.87 -15.88 24.79
C PRO A 125 -1.27 -14.47 24.86
N PHE A 126 -1.43 -13.69 23.79
CA PHE A 126 -1.03 -12.29 23.79
C PHE A 126 -2.07 -11.44 23.06
N LYS A 127 -2.16 -10.17 23.48
CA LYS A 127 -2.97 -9.12 22.84
C LYS A 127 -2.22 -7.80 22.93
N LEU A 128 -1.98 -7.15 21.80
CA LEU A 128 -1.26 -5.89 21.67
C LEU A 128 -2.15 -4.88 20.91
N PRO A 129 -2.53 -3.74 21.50
CA PRO A 129 -3.34 -2.73 20.80
C PRO A 129 -2.59 -2.08 19.64
N LEU A 130 -3.30 -1.76 18.56
CA LEU A 130 -2.77 -1.05 17.40
C LEU A 130 -3.18 0.43 17.46
N PRO A 131 -2.22 1.37 17.37
CA PRO A 131 -2.53 2.78 17.18
C PRO A 131 -3.35 3.04 15.92
N ASN A 132 -4.37 3.89 16.01
CA ASN A 132 -5.30 4.13 14.91
C ASN A 132 -4.70 4.92 13.73
N ASN A 133 -3.46 5.41 13.81
CA ASN A 133 -2.78 6.16 12.74
C ASN A 133 -1.83 5.30 11.89
N LEU A 134 -1.83 3.98 12.09
CA LEU A 134 -0.97 3.08 11.33
C LEU A 134 -1.41 2.95 9.86
N PRO A 135 -0.46 3.00 8.91
CA PRO A 135 -0.75 2.66 7.51
C PRO A 135 -0.99 1.15 7.33
N PRO A 136 -1.71 0.75 6.27
CA PRO A 136 -1.81 -0.66 5.92
C PRO A 136 -0.46 -1.23 5.46
N SER A 137 -0.32 -2.55 5.54
CA SER A 137 0.76 -3.29 4.89
C SER A 137 0.68 -3.11 3.38
N MET A 138 1.81 -2.78 2.75
CA MET A 138 1.87 -2.50 1.32
C MET A 138 3.21 -2.95 0.74
N ASN A 139 3.18 -3.42 -0.50
CA ASN A 139 4.34 -3.64 -1.34
C ASN A 139 4.12 -2.86 -2.64
N LEU A 140 4.97 -1.87 -2.90
CA LEU A 140 4.78 -0.85 -3.93
C LEU A 140 5.92 -0.90 -4.94
N SER A 141 5.56 -0.78 -6.23
CA SER A 141 6.50 -0.72 -7.36
C SER A 141 7.56 -1.82 -7.30
N ASP A 142 7.10 -3.07 -7.35
CA ASP A 142 7.96 -4.27 -7.41
C ASP A 142 8.98 -4.35 -6.27
N GLY A 143 8.57 -3.99 -5.05
CA GLY A 143 9.42 -4.10 -3.87
C GLY A 143 10.20 -2.84 -3.50
N ILE A 144 10.14 -1.77 -4.30
CA ILE A 144 10.89 -0.53 -4.03
C ILE A 144 10.47 0.10 -2.71
N GLY A 145 9.17 0.14 -2.42
CA GLY A 145 8.65 0.64 -1.15
C GLY A 145 7.79 -0.41 -0.46
N GLN A 146 8.04 -0.62 0.82
CA GLN A 146 7.34 -1.62 1.61
C GLN A 146 6.94 -1.07 2.97
N ILE A 147 5.74 -1.42 3.42
CA ILE A 147 5.28 -1.21 4.78
C ILE A 147 4.93 -2.58 5.34
N ASN A 148 5.73 -3.06 6.28
CA ASN A 148 5.65 -4.41 6.80
C ASN A 148 5.49 -4.38 8.31
N TYR A 149 4.75 -5.35 8.86
CA TYR A 149 4.66 -5.55 10.30
C TYR A 149 4.99 -7.00 10.66
N GLU A 150 5.54 -7.18 11.85
CA GLU A 150 5.98 -8.47 12.36
C GLU A 150 5.66 -8.64 13.84
N VAL A 151 5.11 -9.80 14.21
CA VAL A 151 5.11 -10.26 15.60
C VAL A 151 6.42 -10.96 15.88
N ASN A 152 7.11 -10.54 16.93
CA ASN A 152 8.42 -11.03 17.33
C ASN A 152 8.40 -11.53 18.77
N ALA A 153 8.75 -12.79 18.99
CA ALA A 153 8.97 -13.34 20.32
C ALA A 153 10.45 -13.25 20.66
N LYS A 154 10.79 -12.54 21.73
CA LYS A 154 12.15 -12.40 22.25
C LYS A 154 12.26 -13.19 23.55
N ILE A 155 13.17 -14.17 23.57
CA ILE A 155 13.40 -15.03 24.73
C ILE A 155 14.83 -14.85 25.23
N LYS A 156 14.97 -14.41 26.48
CA LYS A 156 16.26 -14.40 27.19
C LYS A 156 16.46 -15.75 27.84
N ARG A 157 17.46 -16.50 27.37
CA ARG A 157 17.74 -17.88 27.77
C ARG A 157 19.18 -18.06 28.24
N LYS A 158 19.44 -19.11 29.02
CA LYS A 158 20.80 -19.46 29.45
C LYS A 158 21.64 -19.79 28.22
N ARG A 159 22.81 -19.16 28.10
CA ARG A 159 23.76 -19.45 27.02
C ARG A 159 24.21 -20.91 27.14
N ASN A 160 24.30 -21.60 26.01
CA ASN A 160 24.88 -22.94 25.95
C ASN A 160 25.93 -22.94 24.84
N PHE A 161 27.19 -22.78 25.25
CA PHE A 161 28.34 -22.70 24.35
C PHE A 161 28.52 -23.98 23.53
N TRP A 162 28.36 -25.14 24.16
CA TRP A 162 28.48 -26.45 23.50
C TRP A 162 27.48 -26.67 22.36
N LYS A 163 26.29 -26.07 22.45
CA LYS A 163 25.28 -26.12 21.37
C LYS A 163 25.26 -24.87 20.49
N PHE A 164 26.27 -24.00 20.59
CA PHE A 164 26.34 -22.68 19.94
C PHE A 164 25.06 -21.84 20.12
N LYS A 165 24.35 -22.04 21.24
CA LYS A 165 23.09 -21.36 21.56
C LYS A 165 23.38 -20.09 22.34
N GLY A 166 23.20 -18.93 21.68
CA GLY A 166 23.29 -17.61 22.30
C GLY A 166 22.27 -17.38 23.42
N SER A 167 22.49 -16.32 24.21
CA SER A 167 21.65 -15.93 25.35
C SER A 167 20.29 -15.31 24.96
N LYS A 168 20.09 -15.05 23.67
CA LYS A 168 18.84 -14.56 23.09
C LYS A 168 18.37 -15.56 22.03
N LYS A 169 17.05 -15.75 21.95
CA LYS A 169 16.37 -16.42 20.84
C LYS A 169 15.24 -15.51 20.39
N SER A 170 15.11 -15.33 19.08
CA SER A 170 13.99 -14.60 18.48
C SER A 170 13.25 -15.48 17.48
N VAL A 171 11.94 -15.26 17.38
CA VAL A 171 11.08 -15.84 16.34
C VAL A 171 10.26 -14.70 15.78
N LYS A 172 10.33 -14.48 14.48
CA LYS A 172 9.68 -13.36 13.79
C LYS A 172 8.71 -13.90 12.76
N CYS A 173 7.46 -13.45 12.84
CA CYS A 173 6.40 -13.82 11.92
C CYS A 173 5.75 -12.56 11.36
N MET A 174 5.56 -12.51 10.05
CA MET A 174 4.84 -11.45 9.36
C MET A 174 3.42 -11.35 9.90
N CYS A 175 2.93 -10.11 9.98
CA CYS A 175 1.60 -9.76 10.42
C CYS A 175 1.05 -8.72 9.47
N SER A 176 0.27 -9.13 8.46
CA SER A 176 -0.32 -8.17 7.54
C SER A 176 -1.37 -7.34 8.27
N ILE A 177 -1.23 -6.01 8.20
CA ILE A 177 -2.17 -5.05 8.77
C ILE A 177 -2.98 -4.42 7.64
N THR A 178 -4.30 -4.47 7.75
CA THR A 178 -5.24 -3.80 6.84
C THR A 178 -5.89 -2.63 7.57
N ARG A 179 -5.88 -1.46 6.93
CA ARG A 179 -6.59 -0.27 7.38
C ARG A 179 -7.87 -0.13 6.57
N TYR A 180 -8.97 0.18 7.24
CA TYR A 180 -10.29 0.33 6.69
C TYR A 180 -10.83 1.75 6.87
N ARG A 181 -11.83 2.09 6.06
CA ARG A 181 -12.58 3.34 6.13
C ARG A 181 -14.07 3.09 5.94
N SER A 182 -14.86 3.87 6.66
CA SER A 182 -16.30 3.98 6.40
C SER A 182 -16.54 4.72 5.09
N MET A 183 -17.75 4.64 4.56
CA MET A 183 -18.16 5.40 3.38
C MET A 183 -17.87 6.89 3.59
N PRO A 184 -17.13 7.55 2.67
CA PRO A 184 -16.85 8.97 2.78
C PRO A 184 -18.13 9.79 2.56
N VAL A 185 -18.17 10.98 3.16
CA VAL A 185 -19.21 11.98 2.83
C VAL A 185 -19.00 12.46 1.38
N PRO A 186 -20.06 12.61 0.58
CA PRO A 186 -19.96 13.17 -0.76
C PRO A 186 -19.24 14.52 -0.76
N ALA A 187 -18.31 14.68 -1.70
CA ALA A 187 -17.49 15.87 -1.87
C ALA A 187 -17.34 16.16 -3.36
N PRO A 188 -18.44 16.59 -4.02
CA PRO A 188 -18.51 16.61 -5.46
C PRO A 188 -17.51 17.62 -6.05
N THR A 189 -16.82 17.18 -7.09
CA THR A 189 -16.02 18.03 -7.96
C THR A 189 -16.76 18.20 -9.27
N ARG A 190 -16.91 19.45 -9.73
CA ARG A 190 -17.55 19.81 -11.00
C ARG A 190 -16.60 20.63 -11.85
N TRP A 191 -16.43 20.22 -13.09
CA TRP A 191 -15.78 21.02 -14.13
C TRP A 191 -16.83 21.40 -15.16
N THR A 192 -17.06 22.69 -15.36
CA THR A 192 -18.11 23.15 -16.28
C THR A 192 -17.65 24.31 -17.14
N GLU A 193 -18.02 24.21 -18.42
CA GLU A 193 -17.99 25.27 -19.44
C GLU A 193 -19.25 25.08 -20.32
N TRP A 194 -20.44 24.95 -19.72
CA TRP A 194 -21.66 24.54 -20.45
C TRP A 194 -22.07 25.52 -21.55
N ASP A 195 -22.13 26.81 -21.22
CA ASP A 195 -22.46 27.91 -22.14
C ASP A 195 -21.38 29.02 -22.10
N ASP A 196 -20.15 28.66 -21.74
CA ASP A 196 -19.03 29.61 -21.70
C ASP A 196 -18.65 30.08 -23.12
N PRO A 197 -18.30 31.37 -23.33
CA PRO A 197 -17.87 31.86 -24.65
C PRO A 197 -16.72 31.04 -25.28
N LYS A 198 -15.79 30.51 -24.46
CA LYS A 198 -14.71 29.62 -24.93
C LYS A 198 -15.27 28.29 -25.43
N ALA A 199 -16.29 27.75 -24.78
CA ALA A 199 -16.96 26.52 -25.20
C ALA A 199 -17.67 26.69 -26.55
N ILE A 200 -18.41 27.79 -26.72
CA ILE A 200 -19.10 28.12 -27.98
C ILE A 200 -18.07 28.30 -29.11
N LYS A 201 -16.97 29.02 -28.84
CA LYS A 201 -15.89 29.19 -29.81
C LYS A 201 -15.27 27.85 -30.22
N ARG A 202 -14.97 27.00 -29.22
CA ARG A 202 -14.43 25.63 -29.38
C ARG A 202 -15.41 24.69 -30.09
N GLY A 203 -16.71 24.92 -29.94
CA GLY A 203 -17.79 24.09 -30.47
C GLY A 203 -18.31 23.01 -29.48
N LEU A 204 -17.78 22.95 -28.26
CA LEU A 204 -18.15 21.95 -27.25
C LEU A 204 -18.20 22.56 -25.85
N GLY A 205 -19.39 22.59 -25.26
CA GLY A 205 -19.62 22.80 -23.84
C GLY A 205 -19.60 21.48 -23.07
N TYR A 206 -19.22 21.55 -21.80
CA TYR A 206 -19.17 20.37 -20.94
C TYR A 206 -19.59 20.69 -19.51
N ASP A 207 -20.13 19.69 -18.84
CA ASP A 207 -20.37 19.67 -17.41
C ASP A 207 -20.05 18.25 -16.92
N ILE A 208 -18.91 18.13 -16.23
CA ILE A 208 -18.39 16.85 -15.79
C ILE A 208 -18.32 16.86 -14.27
N THR A 209 -18.98 15.90 -13.62
CA THR A 209 -18.99 15.77 -12.16
C THR A 209 -18.44 14.44 -11.68
N VAL A 210 -17.87 14.47 -10.48
CA VAL A 210 -17.43 13.30 -9.72
C VAL A 210 -17.87 13.51 -8.28
N ASP A 211 -18.66 12.60 -7.72
CA ASP A 211 -19.40 12.85 -6.47
C ASP A 211 -18.55 12.77 -5.20
N TYR A 212 -17.42 12.05 -5.27
CA TYR A 212 -16.52 11.84 -4.13
C TYR A 212 -15.11 12.30 -4.46
N ASN A 213 -14.28 12.47 -3.42
CA ASN A 213 -12.85 12.67 -3.54
C ASN A 213 -12.04 11.46 -3.03
N THR A 214 -12.72 10.44 -2.51
CA THR A 214 -12.14 9.26 -1.87
C THR A 214 -12.85 8.02 -2.40
N PHE A 215 -12.09 7.07 -2.92
CA PHE A 215 -12.60 5.89 -3.62
C PHE A 215 -11.91 4.61 -3.13
N GLY A 216 -12.48 3.47 -3.49
CA GLY A 216 -11.97 2.16 -3.09
C GLY A 216 -12.91 1.03 -3.51
N PRO A 217 -12.64 -0.22 -3.09
CA PRO A 217 -13.50 -1.36 -3.41
C PRO A 217 -14.98 -1.16 -3.00
N GLY A 218 -15.22 -0.39 -1.94
CA GLY A 218 -16.56 -0.01 -1.48
C GLY A 218 -17.21 1.18 -2.17
N ASN A 219 -16.42 2.07 -2.79
CA ASN A 219 -16.90 3.30 -3.44
C ASN A 219 -16.22 3.47 -4.81
N PRO A 220 -16.84 3.01 -5.91
CA PRO A 220 -16.26 3.11 -7.24
C PRO A 220 -16.18 4.57 -7.71
N ILE A 221 -15.32 4.84 -8.68
CA ILE A 221 -15.25 6.16 -9.30
C ILE A 221 -16.40 6.28 -10.30
N ILE A 222 -17.32 7.20 -10.03
CA ILE A 222 -18.42 7.54 -10.92
C ILE A 222 -18.16 8.93 -11.48
N ILE A 223 -18.09 9.02 -12.81
CA ILE A 223 -17.87 10.27 -13.54
C ILE A 223 -19.09 10.50 -14.43
N ASN A 224 -19.84 11.56 -14.14
CA ASN A 224 -20.96 11.97 -14.98
C ASN A 224 -20.43 12.93 -16.03
N PHE A 225 -20.62 12.57 -17.29
CA PHE A 225 -20.35 13.43 -18.42
C PHE A 225 -21.66 14.01 -18.90
N ALA A 226 -21.67 15.32 -19.11
CA ALA A 226 -22.62 15.99 -19.97
C ALA A 226 -21.82 16.81 -20.99
N PHE A 227 -22.18 16.72 -22.27
CA PHE A 227 -21.63 17.55 -23.34
C PHE A 227 -22.73 18.23 -24.12
N LYS A 228 -22.44 19.41 -24.65
CA LYS A 228 -23.30 20.19 -25.53
C LYS A 228 -22.51 20.63 -26.76
N PHE A 229 -22.94 20.18 -27.93
CA PHE A 229 -22.25 20.45 -29.19
C PHE A 229 -22.84 21.69 -29.85
N PHE A 230 -22.02 22.73 -30.01
CA PHE A 230 -22.41 23.98 -30.70
C PHE A 230 -22.06 23.96 -32.19
N LYS A 231 -21.20 23.02 -32.61
CA LYS A 231 -20.75 22.82 -34.00
C LYS A 231 -20.55 21.34 -34.26
N VAL A 232 -20.56 20.93 -35.53
CA VAL A 232 -20.13 19.59 -35.92
C VAL A 232 -18.64 19.46 -35.62
N LEU A 233 -18.29 18.58 -34.69
CA LEU A 233 -16.92 18.34 -34.24
C LEU A 233 -16.58 16.87 -34.38
N LYS A 234 -15.37 16.58 -34.88
CA LYS A 234 -14.83 15.23 -34.86
C LYS A 234 -14.18 14.95 -33.51
N LEU A 235 -14.91 14.29 -32.61
CA LEU A 235 -14.30 13.76 -31.41
C LEU A 235 -13.41 12.57 -31.78
N LYS A 236 -12.36 12.33 -31.02
CA LYS A 236 -11.54 11.12 -31.16
C LYS A 236 -11.80 10.17 -30.02
N GLU A 237 -11.76 10.69 -28.80
CA GLU A 237 -11.97 9.91 -27.59
C GLU A 237 -12.36 10.80 -26.40
N VAL A 238 -13.17 10.24 -25.51
CA VAL A 238 -13.27 10.66 -24.11
C VAL A 238 -12.53 9.63 -23.29
N PHE A 239 -11.50 10.07 -22.58
CA PHE A 239 -10.70 9.25 -21.69
C PHE A 239 -11.02 9.64 -20.25
N ALA A 240 -11.19 8.63 -19.40
CA ALA A 240 -11.10 8.81 -17.96
C ALA A 240 -10.20 7.75 -17.35
N GLY A 241 -9.35 8.15 -16.42
CA GLY A 241 -8.47 7.21 -15.75
C GLY A 241 -8.00 7.67 -14.38
N LEU A 242 -7.67 6.69 -13.55
CA LEU A 242 -7.00 6.89 -12.28
C LEU A 242 -5.49 6.76 -12.51
N LYS A 243 -4.77 7.85 -12.25
CA LYS A 243 -3.31 7.88 -12.32
C LYS A 243 -2.73 7.84 -10.92
N GLU A 244 -1.87 6.86 -10.68
CA GLU A 244 -1.15 6.66 -9.44
C GLU A 244 0.27 7.24 -9.54
N TYR A 245 0.75 7.75 -8.42
CA TYR A 245 2.05 8.40 -8.28
C TYR A 245 2.72 7.92 -7.01
N HIS A 246 3.94 7.40 -7.13
CA HIS A 246 4.79 6.98 -6.02
C HIS A 246 6.01 7.88 -5.93
N ILE A 247 6.31 8.32 -4.71
CA ILE A 247 7.55 9.01 -4.35
C ILE A 247 8.24 8.20 -3.26
N PHE A 248 9.45 7.75 -3.55
CA PHE A 248 10.30 7.02 -2.62
C PHE A 248 11.51 7.86 -2.28
N LYS A 249 11.88 7.94 -1.00
CA LYS A 249 13.04 8.68 -0.52
C LYS A 249 14.00 7.75 0.22
N ALA A 250 15.27 7.80 -0.14
CA ALA A 250 16.33 7.07 0.55
C ALA A 250 17.69 7.74 0.31
N SER A 251 18.53 7.81 1.35
CA SER A 251 19.89 8.37 1.27
C SER A 251 19.96 9.76 0.60
N GLY A 252 19.01 10.65 0.90
CA GLY A 252 18.91 11.99 0.29
C GLY A 252 18.41 12.02 -1.17
N ASN A 253 18.16 10.87 -1.78
CA ASN A 253 17.70 10.73 -3.15
C ASN A 253 16.21 10.44 -3.21
N THR A 254 15.58 10.79 -4.33
CA THR A 254 14.14 10.60 -4.56
C THR A 254 13.90 9.84 -5.86
N LYS A 255 13.14 8.74 -5.79
CA LYS A 255 12.66 8.00 -6.95
C LYS A 255 11.18 8.26 -7.16
N PHE A 256 10.80 8.62 -8.38
CA PHE A 256 9.43 8.95 -8.76
C PHE A 256 8.90 7.99 -9.81
N ILE A 257 7.77 7.36 -9.53
CA ILE A 257 7.10 6.43 -10.44
C ILE A 257 5.66 6.89 -10.63
N LYS A 258 5.13 6.83 -11.85
CA LYS A 258 3.73 7.18 -12.13
C LYS A 258 3.17 6.34 -13.28
N GLY A 259 1.90 5.99 -13.18
CA GLY A 259 1.23 5.15 -14.18
C GLY A 259 -0.28 5.28 -14.09
N TYR A 260 -0.98 5.01 -15.19
CA TYR A 260 -2.41 4.77 -15.10
C TYR A 260 -2.63 3.37 -14.58
N VAL A 261 -3.36 3.26 -13.48
CA VAL A 261 -3.70 1.98 -12.85
C VAL A 261 -5.09 1.50 -13.29
N LEU A 262 -5.96 2.44 -13.68
CA LEU A 262 -7.28 2.18 -14.25
C LEU A 262 -7.57 3.19 -15.35
N GLU A 263 -8.13 2.73 -16.47
CA GLU A 263 -8.55 3.60 -17.56
C GLU A 263 -9.78 3.07 -18.30
N ARG A 264 -10.53 4.01 -18.88
CA ARG A 264 -11.65 3.80 -19.79
C ARG A 264 -11.59 4.84 -20.91
N LYS A 265 -11.96 4.40 -22.11
CA LYS A 265 -12.01 5.21 -23.32
C LYS A 265 -13.37 5.01 -23.97
N ILE A 266 -14.00 6.09 -24.36
CA ILE A 266 -15.24 6.14 -25.12
C ILE A 266 -14.87 6.75 -26.48
N LEU A 267 -15.18 6.05 -27.56
CA LEU A 267 -14.85 6.47 -28.92
C LEU A 267 -15.97 7.30 -29.53
N ASP A 268 -15.67 8.00 -30.63
CA ASP A 268 -16.56 8.98 -31.27
C ASP A 268 -17.88 8.38 -31.80
N ASP A 269 -17.81 7.16 -32.33
CA ASP A 269 -18.95 6.40 -32.83
C ASP A 269 -20.01 6.15 -31.75
N GLN A 270 -19.58 5.92 -30.52
CA GLN A 270 -20.47 5.73 -29.36
C GLN A 270 -21.12 7.04 -28.87
N ILE A 271 -20.56 8.19 -29.25
CA ILE A 271 -21.03 9.51 -28.80
C ILE A 271 -21.97 10.09 -29.84
N SER A 272 -21.54 10.12 -31.10
CA SER A 272 -22.30 10.68 -32.21
C SER A 272 -23.64 9.97 -32.45
N SER A 273 -23.71 8.67 -32.14
CA SER A 273 -24.95 7.87 -32.24
C SER A 273 -25.96 8.13 -31.12
N ASN A 274 -25.57 8.79 -30.03
CA ASN A 274 -26.38 8.96 -28.81
C ASN A 274 -26.66 10.44 -28.48
N LEU A 275 -26.57 11.33 -29.46
CA LEU A 275 -26.94 12.73 -29.30
C LEU A 275 -28.47 12.88 -29.23
N ASN A 276 -28.95 13.71 -28.32
CA ASN A 276 -30.36 14.04 -28.25
C ASN A 276 -30.74 15.12 -29.29
N ALA A 277 -32.04 15.48 -29.33
CA ALA A 277 -32.56 16.52 -30.21
C ALA A 277 -31.98 17.94 -29.95
N ARG A 278 -31.26 18.14 -28.85
CA ARG A 278 -30.60 19.41 -28.47
C ARG A 278 -29.08 19.38 -28.71
N ASN A 279 -28.56 18.36 -29.39
CA ASN A 279 -27.13 18.12 -29.57
C ASN A 279 -26.37 17.98 -28.23
N GLU A 280 -27.02 17.37 -27.25
CA GLU A 280 -26.46 17.09 -25.94
C GLU A 280 -26.23 15.57 -25.77
N TRP A 281 -25.18 15.21 -25.04
CA TRP A 281 -24.80 13.84 -24.75
C TRP A 281 -24.55 13.69 -23.25
N TRP A 282 -25.10 12.64 -22.64
CA TRP A 282 -24.86 12.29 -21.25
C TRP A 282 -24.37 10.87 -21.11
N TYR A 283 -23.44 10.67 -20.17
CA TYR A 283 -22.92 9.36 -19.89
C TYR A 283 -22.44 9.24 -18.45
N ASN A 284 -22.89 8.20 -17.76
CA ASN A 284 -22.40 7.84 -16.43
C ASN A 284 -21.31 6.77 -16.58
N LEU A 285 -20.06 7.17 -16.40
CA LEU A 285 -18.94 6.24 -16.45
C LEU A 285 -18.62 5.74 -15.04
N LYS A 286 -18.66 4.42 -14.87
CA LYS A 286 -18.26 3.74 -13.64
C LYS A 286 -16.91 3.04 -13.80
N ILE A 287 -15.97 3.29 -12.88
CA ILE A 287 -14.67 2.62 -12.79
C ILE A 287 -14.55 1.95 -11.43
N GLU A 288 -14.57 0.62 -11.41
CA GLU A 288 -14.34 -0.18 -10.21
C GLU A 288 -12.88 -0.08 -9.76
N VAL A 289 -12.65 0.07 -8.45
CA VAL A 289 -11.31 0.16 -7.84
C VAL A 289 -10.99 -1.15 -7.11
N PRO A 290 -10.21 -2.06 -7.72
CA PRO A 290 -9.92 -3.36 -7.12
C PRO A 290 -8.86 -3.25 -6.00
N GLU A 291 -9.00 -4.10 -4.98
CA GLU A 291 -8.13 -4.08 -3.77
C GLU A 291 -6.64 -4.35 -4.07
N ASN A 292 -6.34 -5.15 -5.10
CA ASN A 292 -4.99 -5.67 -5.35
C ASN A 292 -4.24 -5.00 -6.51
N LYS A 293 -4.82 -3.98 -7.18
CA LYS A 293 -4.15 -3.32 -8.33
C LYS A 293 -3.81 -1.84 -8.10
N VAL A 294 -4.25 -1.26 -6.99
CA VAL A 294 -4.07 0.16 -6.70
C VAL A 294 -3.48 0.29 -5.30
N GLY A 295 -2.44 1.09 -5.17
CA GLY A 295 -1.84 1.42 -3.88
C GLY A 295 -2.79 2.27 -3.04
N TRP A 296 -2.79 2.05 -1.72
CA TRP A 296 -3.53 2.95 -0.83
C TRP A 296 -2.84 4.30 -0.76
N THR A 297 -3.63 5.36 -0.74
CA THR A 297 -3.09 6.72 -0.57
C THR A 297 -2.40 6.81 0.79
N THR A 298 -1.15 7.25 0.78
CA THR A 298 -0.32 7.34 1.97
C THR A 298 0.65 8.50 1.85
N ASP A 299 0.91 9.19 2.96
CA ASP A 299 1.91 10.25 3.05
C ASP A 299 2.79 9.94 4.27
N ARG A 300 3.89 9.23 4.04
CA ARG A 300 4.86 8.80 5.04
C ARG A 300 6.22 9.44 4.75
N HIS A 301 7.17 9.18 5.64
CA HIS A 301 8.46 9.84 5.60
C HIS A 301 9.24 9.49 4.33
N ASN A 302 9.28 8.20 3.99
CA ASN A 302 10.03 7.68 2.84
C ASN A 302 9.15 7.28 1.67
N ILE A 303 7.85 7.05 1.90
CA ILE A 303 6.88 6.57 0.93
C ILE A 303 5.71 7.54 0.87
N LYS A 304 5.47 8.10 -0.32
CA LYS A 304 4.24 8.84 -0.62
C LYS A 304 3.56 8.24 -1.84
N VAL A 305 2.28 7.89 -1.68
CA VAL A 305 1.40 7.41 -2.74
C VAL A 305 0.22 8.35 -2.84
N TYR A 306 -0.01 8.93 -4.01
CA TYR A 306 -1.16 9.79 -4.26
C TYR A 306 -1.74 9.57 -5.65
N HIS A 307 -2.99 9.99 -5.84
CA HIS A 307 -3.74 9.68 -7.04
C HIS A 307 -4.35 10.93 -7.67
N LYS A 308 -4.53 10.87 -8.99
CA LYS A 308 -5.33 11.84 -9.73
C LYS A 308 -6.34 11.13 -10.61
N ILE A 309 -7.61 11.53 -10.53
CA ILE A 309 -8.53 11.29 -11.64
C ILE A 309 -8.13 12.23 -12.76
N LYS A 310 -8.03 11.71 -13.98
CA LYS A 310 -7.78 12.48 -15.19
C LYS A 310 -8.89 12.21 -16.18
N VAL A 311 -9.52 13.28 -16.64
CA VAL A 311 -10.50 13.25 -17.72
C VAL A 311 -9.91 14.00 -18.91
N LYS A 312 -9.95 13.41 -20.10
CA LYS A 312 -9.47 14.04 -21.32
C LYS A 312 -10.50 13.90 -22.42
N VAL A 313 -10.79 15.00 -23.09
CA VAL A 313 -11.60 14.99 -24.31
C VAL A 313 -10.65 15.33 -25.45
N ARG A 314 -10.43 14.38 -26.35
CA ARG A 314 -9.52 14.54 -27.48
C ARG A 314 -10.32 14.74 -28.77
N PHE A 315 -9.88 15.70 -29.55
CA PHE A 315 -10.43 15.97 -30.87
C PHE A 315 -9.55 15.34 -31.96
N GLY A 316 -10.09 15.24 -33.18
CA GLY A 316 -9.33 14.84 -34.36
C GLY A 316 -8.19 15.82 -34.69
N TYR A 317 -7.33 15.46 -35.65
CA TYR A 317 -6.12 16.20 -36.00
C TYR A 317 -6.36 17.67 -36.38
N LEU A 318 -7.48 17.97 -37.04
CA LEU A 318 -7.90 19.33 -37.41
C LEU A 318 -8.87 19.97 -36.40
N GLY A 319 -9.06 19.33 -35.24
CA GLY A 319 -9.99 19.76 -34.20
C GLY A 319 -9.41 20.81 -33.26
N PRO A 320 -10.22 21.31 -32.33
CA PRO A 320 -9.76 22.25 -31.32
C PRO A 320 -8.79 21.61 -30.31
N LYS A 321 -8.21 22.44 -29.45
CA LYS A 321 -7.33 21.97 -28.36
C LYS A 321 -8.06 21.02 -27.42
N ASN A 322 -7.41 19.90 -27.12
CA ASN A 322 -7.92 18.88 -26.19
C ASN A 322 -8.21 19.46 -24.80
N ILE A 323 -9.31 19.01 -24.20
CA ILE A 323 -9.67 19.34 -22.82
C ILE A 323 -8.95 18.33 -21.92
N ASN A 324 -8.28 18.84 -20.87
CA ASN A 324 -7.57 18.01 -19.90
C ASN A 324 -7.94 18.50 -18.50
N LEU A 325 -8.65 17.65 -17.76
CA LEU A 325 -9.13 17.92 -16.41
C LEU A 325 -8.47 16.94 -15.47
N GLU A 326 -8.12 17.40 -14.27
CA GLU A 326 -7.58 16.53 -13.25
C GLU A 326 -7.96 16.98 -11.84
N LYS A 327 -8.10 16.01 -10.94
CA LYS A 327 -8.37 16.23 -9.52
C LYS A 327 -7.57 15.25 -8.68
N LEU A 328 -6.97 15.73 -7.60
CA LEU A 328 -6.37 14.88 -6.57
C LEU A 328 -7.46 14.14 -5.82
N VAL A 329 -7.26 12.84 -5.63
CA VAL A 329 -8.20 11.95 -4.95
C VAL A 329 -7.46 10.99 -4.02
N ASN A 330 -8.18 10.45 -3.05
CA ASN A 330 -7.70 9.41 -2.16
C ASN A 330 -8.22 8.04 -2.60
N ILE A 331 -7.40 7.02 -2.39
CA ILE A 331 -7.75 5.61 -2.55
C ILE A 331 -7.56 4.94 -1.20
N GLU A 332 -8.64 4.40 -0.64
CA GLU A 332 -8.68 3.78 0.69
C GLU A 332 -9.48 2.47 0.64
N ASN A 333 -9.27 1.57 1.60
CA ASN A 333 -10.04 0.32 1.68
C ASN A 333 -11.40 0.59 2.36
N ILE A 334 -12.40 0.93 1.55
CA ILE A 334 -13.74 1.29 2.01
C ILE A 334 -14.57 0.01 2.18
N ILE A 335 -15.14 -0.18 3.36
CA ILE A 335 -16.06 -1.29 3.63
C ILE A 335 -17.44 -0.91 3.08
N LYS A 336 -18.06 -1.81 2.30
CA LYS A 336 -19.49 -1.70 1.94
C LYS A 336 -20.30 -2.06 3.17
N GLU A 337 -21.16 -1.15 3.61
CA GLU A 337 -22.18 -1.45 4.63
C GLU A 337 -23.11 -2.58 4.17
#